data_AF-A0A1J3F2K1-F1
#
_entry.id   AF-A0A1J3F2K1-F1
#
_cell.length_a   1.000
_cell.length_b   1.000
_cell.length_c   1.000
_cell.angle_alpha   90.00
_cell.angle_beta   90.00
_cell.angle_gamma   90.00
#
_symmetry.space_group_name_H-M   'P 1'
#
loop_
_entity.id
_entity.type
_entity.pdbx_description
1 polymer ?
#
loop_
_entity_poly.entity_id
_entity_poly.type
_entity_poly.pdbx_seq_one_letter_code
_entity_poly.pdbx_strand_id
1 'polypeptide(L)'
;NVPRWAVGPSLVMVGVLMMGVVKDIRWGETKEAVTAFVTILLMPLTYSIANGIIAGIGIYLALSMYDIVSGFATWLNGVRKRMMKEHNQVSSDATVEVV
;
A
#
# COMPACT_ATOMS: atom_id res chain seq x y z
N ASN A 1 33.11 28.75 15.76
CA ASN A 1 33.05 28.28 14.36
C ASN A 1 33.66 26.89 14.31
N VAL A 2 32.87 25.85 14.01
CA VAL A 2 33.39 24.47 13.93
C VAL A 2 34.28 24.34 12.69
N PRO A 3 35.46 23.70 12.77
CA PRO A 3 36.33 23.56 11.61
C PRO A 3 35.65 22.74 10.50
N ARG A 4 35.77 23.19 9.25
CA ARG A 4 35.12 22.56 8.08
C ARG A 4 35.50 21.08 7.88
N TRP A 5 36.68 20.68 8.35
CA TRP A 5 37.14 19.29 8.28
C TRP A 5 36.48 18.36 9.31
N ALA A 6 35.85 18.88 10.37
CA ALA A 6 35.17 18.09 11.38
C ALA A 6 33.73 17.70 10.99
N VAL A 7 33.11 18.45 10.06
CA VAL A 7 31.71 18.25 9.66
C VAL A 7 31.54 17.01 8.77
N GLY A 8 32.52 16.74 7.91
CA GLY A 8 32.51 15.58 7.00
C GLY A 8 32.30 14.23 7.71
N PRO A 9 33.21 13.81 8.62
CA PRO A 9 33.08 12.52 9.30
C PRO A 9 31.84 12.43 10.20
N SER A 10 31.43 13.55 10.79
CA SER A 10 30.20 13.61 11.61
C SER A 10 28.95 13.29 10.79
N LEU A 11 28.83 13.84 9.57
CA LEU A 11 27.68 13.59 8.70
C LEU A 11 27.63 12.14 8.20
N VAL A 12 28.79 11.52 7.94
CA VAL A 12 28.87 10.10 7.55
C VAL A 12 28.40 9.21 8.70
N MET A 13 28.86 9.46 9.93
CA MET A 13 28.41 8.70 11.10
C MET A 13 26.91 8.84 11.33
N VAL A 14 26.36 10.05 11.22
CA VAL A 14 24.90 10.27 11.32
C VAL A 14 24.15 9.49 10.24
N GLY A 15 24.64 9.49 8.99
CA GLY A 15 24.05 8.72 7.90
C GLY A 15 24.01 7.21 8.17
N VAL A 16 25.11 6.65 8.71
CA VAL A 16 25.17 5.23 9.11
C VAL A 16 24.17 4.92 10.23
N LEU A 17 24.05 5.81 11.22
CA LEU A 17 23.07 5.65 12.31
C LEU A 17 21.62 5.70 11.79
N MET A 18 21.31 6.58 10.83
CA MET A 18 19.97 6.69 10.24
C MET A 18 19.58 5.46 9.42
N MET A 19 20.54 4.77 8.79
CA MET A 19 20.28 3.51 8.10
C MET A 19 19.80 2.40 9.04
N GLY A 20 20.06 2.50 10.35
CA GLY A 20 19.52 1.55 11.33
C GLY A 20 17.98 1.49 11.32
N VAL A 21 17.32 2.63 11.09
CA VAL A 21 15.84 2.73 11.06
C VAL A 21 15.24 1.93 9.91
N VAL A 22 15.98 1.74 8.81
CA VAL A 22 15.54 0.97 7.65
C VAL A 22 15.30 -0.51 8.00
N LYS A 23 15.97 -1.01 9.06
CA LYS A 23 15.80 -2.38 9.54
C LYS A 23 14.43 -2.63 10.20
N ASP A 24 13.83 -1.61 10.80
CA ASP A 24 12.55 -1.73 11.50
C ASP A 24 11.35 -1.79 10.54
N ILE A 25 11.57 -1.62 9.24
CA ILE A 25 10.55 -1.71 8.20
C ILE A 25 10.09 -3.17 8.06
N ARG A 26 8.77 -3.41 8.00
CA ARG A 26 8.20 -4.76 7.85
C ARG A 26 8.37 -5.27 6.41
N TRP A 27 9.54 -5.81 6.10
CA TRP A 27 9.87 -6.35 4.77
C TRP A 27 9.03 -7.54 4.32
N GLY A 28 8.29 -8.18 5.24
CA GLY A 28 7.36 -9.29 4.90
C GLY A 28 6.07 -8.84 4.22
N GLU A 29 5.71 -7.55 4.33
CA GLU A 29 4.53 -7.00 3.68
C GLU A 29 4.97 -6.34 2.36
N THR A 30 4.67 -6.96 1.21
CA THR A 30 5.14 -6.50 -0.11
C THR A 30 4.83 -5.03 -0.37
N LYS A 31 3.67 -4.57 0.10
CA LYS A 31 3.22 -3.18 -0.05
C LYS A 31 4.09 -2.18 0.71
N GLU A 32 4.44 -2.49 1.95
CA GLU A 32 5.32 -1.65 2.76
C GLU A 32 6.77 -1.71 2.25
N ALA A 33 7.25 -2.91 1.88
CA ALA A 33 8.59 -3.12 1.34
C ALA A 33 8.85 -2.34 0.04
N VAL A 34 7.92 -2.42 -0.92
CA VAL A 34 8.02 -1.69 -2.20
C VAL A 34 7.99 -0.17 -1.97
N THR A 35 7.08 0.30 -1.10
CA THR A 35 6.97 1.71 -0.75
C THR A 35 8.27 2.24 -0.15
N ALA A 36 8.82 1.53 0.85
CA ALA A 36 10.04 1.91 1.53
C ALA A 36 11.24 1.96 0.58
N PHE A 37 11.39 0.95 -0.28
CA PHE A 37 12.48 0.88 -1.25
C PHE A 37 12.46 2.06 -2.22
N VAL A 38 11.30 2.36 -2.79
CA VAL A 38 11.13 3.48 -3.73
C VAL A 38 11.41 4.82 -3.03
N THR A 39 10.97 4.98 -1.79
CA THR A 39 11.20 6.22 -1.01
C THR A 39 12.69 6.48 -0.78
N ILE A 40 13.42 5.45 -0.33
CA ILE A 40 14.87 5.55 -0.04
C ILE A 40 15.66 5.84 -1.32
N LEU A 41 15.23 5.32 -2.47
CA LEU A 41 15.87 5.56 -3.76
C LEU A 41 15.57 6.95 -4.31
N LEU A 42 14.33 7.43 -4.16
CA LEU A 42 13.92 8.72 -4.69
C LEU A 42 14.47 9.93 -3.92
N MET A 43 14.72 9.82 -2.61
CA MET A 43 15.32 10.91 -1.83
C MET A 43 16.66 11.41 -2.41
N PRO A 44 17.68 10.56 -2.64
CA PRO A 44 18.93 10.99 -3.26
C PRO A 44 18.75 11.34 -4.74
N LEU A 45 17.90 10.61 -5.48
CA LEU A 45 17.69 10.85 -6.91
C LEU A 45 17.07 12.23 -7.19
N THR A 46 16.14 12.67 -6.35
CA THR A 46 15.46 13.97 -6.50
C THR A 46 16.18 15.12 -5.81
N TYR A 47 17.31 14.84 -5.12
CA TYR A 47 18.03 15.78 -4.25
C TYR A 47 17.10 16.50 -3.25
N SER A 48 15.94 15.90 -2.94
CA SER A 48 14.87 16.50 -2.15
C SER A 48 14.21 15.43 -1.29
N ILE A 49 14.40 15.57 0.02
CA ILE A 49 13.77 14.69 1.02
C ILE A 49 12.25 14.77 0.91
N ALA A 50 11.70 15.97 0.68
CA ALA A 50 10.26 16.19 0.54
C ALA A 50 9.67 15.43 -0.66
N ASN A 51 10.30 15.51 -1.83
CA ASN A 51 9.81 14.84 -3.03
C ASN A 51 9.88 13.31 -2.88
N GLY A 52 10.95 12.80 -2.24
CA GLY A 52 11.07 11.37 -1.91
C GLY A 52 9.92 10.87 -1.01
N ILE A 53 9.58 11.61 0.04
CA ILE A 53 8.49 11.27 0.96
C ILE A 53 7.13 11.29 0.25
N ILE A 54 6.85 12.34 -0.52
CA ILE A 54 5.58 12.48 -1.26
C ILE A 54 5.41 11.31 -2.24
N ALA A 55 6.46 10.94 -2.96
CA ALA A 55 6.42 9.82 -3.88
C ALA A 55 6.21 8.48 -3.15
N GLY A 56 6.86 8.28 -1.99
CA GLY A 56 6.62 7.14 -1.12
C GLY A 56 5.16 6.99 -0.71
N ILE A 57 4.58 8.05 -0.15
CA ILE A 57 3.16 8.08 0.23
C ILE A 57 2.26 7.81 -0.99
N GLY A 58 2.61 8.39 -2.15
CA GLY A 58 1.90 8.17 -3.41
C GLY A 58 1.88 6.70 -3.86
N ILE A 59 3.01 5.99 -3.79
CA ILE A 59 3.09 4.55 -4.10
C ILE A 59 2.21 3.74 -3.15
N TYR A 60 2.25 4.03 -1.85
CA TYR A 60 1.43 3.33 -0.86
C TYR A 60 -0.06 3.50 -1.14
N LEU A 61 -0.48 4.73 -1.47
CA LEU A 61 -1.85 5.04 -1.87
C LEU A 61 -2.26 4.30 -3.14
N ALA A 62 -1.40 4.30 -4.17
CA ALA A 62 -1.67 3.61 -5.43
C ALA A 62 -1.89 2.10 -5.23
N LEU A 63 -1.03 1.46 -4.42
CA LEU A 63 -1.17 0.04 -4.09
C LEU A 63 -2.43 -0.23 -3.25
N SER A 64 -2.74 0.64 -2.29
CA SER A 64 -3.97 0.55 -1.49
C SER A 64 -5.21 0.62 -2.37
N MET A 65 -5.19 1.55 -3.32
CA MET A 65 -6.30 1.81 -4.22
C MET A 65 -6.54 0.63 -5.16
N TYR A 66 -5.48 0.00 -5.68
CA TYR A 66 -5.60 -1.19 -6.51
C TYR A 66 -6.30 -2.35 -5.78
N ASP A 67 -5.92 -2.60 -4.52
CA ASP A 67 -6.47 -3.69 -3.71
C ASP A 67 -7.97 -3.48 -3.40
N ILE A 68 -8.35 -2.24 -3.07
CA ILE A 68 -9.75 -1.84 -2.86
C ILE A 68 -10.60 -2.09 -4.11
N VAL A 69 -10.08 -1.74 -5.30
CA VAL A 69 -10.79 -1.97 -6.57
C VAL A 69 -10.99 -3.46 -6.83
N SER A 70 -9.97 -4.31 -6.60
CA SER A 70 -10.11 -5.75 -6.75
C SER A 70 -11.08 -6.37 -5.74
N GLY A 71 -11.10 -5.91 -4.49
CA GLY A 71 -12.06 -6.34 -3.48
C GLY A 71 -13.49 -5.96 -3.84
N PHE A 72 -13.70 -4.75 -4.35
CA PHE A 72 -15.01 -4.29 -4.77
C PHE A 72 -15.51 -5.00 -6.03
N ALA A 73 -14.64 -5.24 -7.01
CA ALA A 73 -14.97 -5.96 -8.25
C ALA A 73 -15.40 -7.41 -7.95
N THR A 74 -14.68 -8.09 -7.06
CA THR A 74 -15.03 -9.46 -6.66
C THR A 74 -16.31 -9.51 -5.83
N TRP A 75 -16.57 -8.52 -4.97
CA TRP A 75 -17.82 -8.38 -4.23
C TRP A 75 -19.04 -8.17 -5.15
N LEU A 76 -18.95 -7.29 -6.16
CA LEU A 76 -20.03 -7.05 -7.13
C LEU A 76 -20.43 -8.33 -7.88
N ASN A 77 -19.43 -9.12 -8.29
CA ASN A 77 -19.67 -10.41 -8.94
C ASN A 77 -20.40 -11.41 -8.02
N GLY A 78 -20.21 -11.32 -6.70
CA GLY A 78 -20.89 -12.13 -5.69
C GLY A 78 -22.30 -11.65 -5.36
N VAL A 79 -22.52 -10.34 -5.24
CA VAL A 79 -23.84 -9.75 -4.99
C VAL A 79 -24.81 -10.07 -6.12
N ARG A 80 -24.35 -9.99 -7.37
CA ARG A 80 -25.16 -10.35 -8.54
C ARG A 80 -25.67 -11.80 -8.49
N LYS A 81 -24.91 -12.71 -7.88
CA LYS A 81 -25.30 -14.13 -7.74
C LYS A 81 -26.31 -14.39 -6.63
N ARG A 82 -26.42 -13.50 -5.63
CA ARG A 82 -27.38 -13.64 -4.53
C ARG A 82 -28.79 -13.24 -4.94
N MET A 83 -28.93 -12.16 -5.72
CA MET A 83 -30.23 -11.67 -6.20
C MET A 83 -30.93 -12.66 -7.17
N MET A 84 -30.17 -13.49 -7.89
CA MET A 84 -30.74 -14.50 -8.80
C MET A 84 -31.27 -15.74 -8.06
N LYS A 85 -30.79 -16.01 -6.84
CA LYS A 85 -31.26 -17.18 -6.08
C LYS A 85 -32.61 -16.92 -5.43
N GLU A 86 -32.90 -15.72 -4.95
CA GLU A 86 -34.20 -15.39 -4.31
C GLU A 86 -35.38 -15.51 -5.26
N HIS A 87 -35.26 -15.07 -6.51
CA HIS A 87 -36.37 -15.22 -7.48
C HIS A 87 -36.63 -16.68 -7.91
N ASN A 88 -35.65 -17.59 -7.79
CA ASN A 88 -35.83 -18.99 -8.17
C ASN A 88 -36.56 -19.82 -7.09
N GLN A 89 -36.54 -19.37 -5.82
CA GLN A 89 -37.18 -20.08 -4.70
C GLN A 89 -38.67 -19.72 -4.60
N VAL A 90 -39.03 -18.45 -4.83
CA VAL A 90 -40.42 -17.97 -4.72
C VAL A 90 -41.33 -18.56 -5.79
N SER A 91 -40.80 -18.91 -6.97
CA SER A 91 -41.57 -19.65 -7.99
C SER A 91 -41.83 -21.12 -7.63
N SER A 92 -40.99 -21.72 -6.79
CA SER A 92 -41.17 -23.12 -6.39
C SER A 92 -42.23 -23.23 -5.29
N ASP A 93 -42.18 -22.36 -4.27
CA ASP A 93 -43.17 -22.35 -3.20
C ASP A 93 -44.58 -21.99 -3.70
N ALA A 94 -44.70 -21.03 -4.63
CA ALA A 94 -45.99 -20.68 -5.25
C ALA A 94 -46.57 -21.79 -6.15
N THR A 95 -45.72 -22.70 -6.66
CA THR A 95 -46.18 -23.84 -7.49
C THR A 95 -46.65 -25.01 -6.61
N VAL A 96 -46.17 -25.11 -5.35
CA VAL A 96 -46.53 -26.19 -4.42
C VAL A 96 -47.83 -25.89 -3.65
N GLU A 97 -48.20 -24.62 -3.44
CA GLU A 97 -49.47 -24.24 -2.79
C GLU A 97 -50.73 -24.39 -3.68
N VAL A 98 -50.59 -24.55 -4.99
CA VAL A 98 -51.72 -24.65 -5.95
C VAL A 98 -52.06 -26.09 -6.38
N VAL A 99 -51.47 -27.12 -5.74
CA VAL A 99 -51.70 -28.55 -6.01
C VAL A 99 -52.36 -29.24 -4.82
#